data_AF-A0A2A5WSN0-F1
#
_entry.id   AF-A0A2A5WSN0-F1
#
_cell.length_a   1.000
_cell.length_b   1.000
_cell.length_c   1.000
_cell.angle_alpha   90.00
_cell.angle_beta   90.00
_cell.angle_gamma   90.00
#
_symmetry.space_group_name_H-M   'P 1'
#
loop_
_entity.id
_entity.type
_entity.pdbx_description
1 polymer ?
#
loop_
_entity_poly.entity_id
_entity_poly.type
_entity_poly.pdbx_seq_one_letter_code
_entity_poly.pdbx_strand_id
1 'polypeptide(L)'
;MGGVEGCPETPDLQDTTLTCEAVDASEFGLQLVTGVPFPPHTRLSLRLDFGGELFRLDAIVRWLKGNNVGLLLDDMSQDIDAWVRCSFLMRTIS
;
A
#
# COMPACT_ATOMS: atom_id res chain seq x y z
N MET A 1 35.02 -21.11 -2.50
CA MET A 1 33.67 -21.40 -3.04
C MET A 1 32.69 -20.61 -2.21
N GLY A 2 32.33 -19.40 -2.65
CA GLY A 2 31.36 -18.55 -1.95
C GLY A 2 29.97 -18.93 -2.40
N GLY A 3 29.13 -19.43 -1.48
CA GLY A 3 27.75 -19.79 -1.77
C GLY A 3 26.97 -18.56 -2.21
N VAL A 4 26.31 -18.66 -3.36
CA VAL A 4 25.19 -17.79 -3.68
C VAL A 4 24.10 -18.12 -2.68
N GLU A 5 23.87 -17.25 -1.70
CA GLU A 5 22.70 -17.38 -0.83
C GLU A 5 21.49 -17.28 -1.73
N GLY A 6 20.78 -18.41 -1.85
CA GLY A 6 19.62 -18.56 -2.71
C GLY A 6 18.65 -17.43 -2.40
N CYS A 7 18.36 -16.63 -3.42
CA CYS A 7 17.22 -15.74 -3.41
C CYS A 7 16.02 -16.62 -3.01
N PRO A 8 15.31 -16.36 -1.91
CA PRO A 8 14.15 -17.16 -1.56
C PRO A 8 13.20 -17.11 -2.77
N GLU A 9 13.01 -18.28 -3.39
CA GLU A 9 12.12 -18.47 -4.51
C GLU A 9 10.72 -18.10 -4.04
N THR A 10 10.25 -16.93 -4.50
CA THR A 10 8.94 -16.34 -4.21
C THR A 10 8.70 -16.01 -2.73
N PRO A 11 8.47 -14.73 -2.36
CA PRO A 11 7.92 -14.45 -1.03
C PRO A 11 6.58 -15.17 -0.89
N ASP A 12 6.35 -15.82 0.26
CA ASP A 12 5.15 -16.58 0.67
C ASP A 12 3.85 -15.74 0.74
N LEU A 13 3.78 -14.65 -0.02
CA LEU A 13 2.71 -13.66 0.01
C LEU A 13 1.68 -13.84 -1.12
N GLN A 14 1.78 -14.91 -1.91
CA GLN A 14 0.74 -15.24 -2.89
C GLN A 14 -0.59 -15.52 -2.15
N ASP A 15 -1.66 -14.87 -2.59
CA ASP A 15 -3.01 -14.93 -2.00
C ASP A 15 -3.11 -14.54 -0.50
N THR A 16 -2.16 -13.75 0.01
CA THR A 16 -2.23 -13.25 1.39
C THR A 16 -3.15 -12.03 1.48
N THR A 17 -4.22 -12.14 2.26
CA THR A 17 -5.06 -11.01 2.64
C THR A 17 -4.62 -10.49 4.01
N LEU A 18 -4.30 -9.20 4.09
CA LEU A 18 -3.94 -8.54 5.33
C LEU A 18 -4.88 -7.35 5.58
N THR A 19 -5.28 -7.17 6.84
CA THR A 19 -5.92 -5.94 7.31
C THR A 19 -4.92 -5.16 8.14
N CYS A 20 -4.72 -3.89 7.76
CA CYS A 20 -3.79 -2.99 8.42
C CYS A 20 -4.34 -1.56 8.42
N GLU A 21 -3.80 -0.74 9.32
CA GLU A 21 -4.21 0.65 9.49
C GLU A 21 -3.36 1.57 8.59
N ALA A 22 -4.03 2.47 7.87
CA ALA A 22 -3.38 3.57 7.20
C ALA A 22 -3.14 4.70 8.20
N VAL A 23 -1.89 5.11 8.36
CA VAL A 23 -1.48 6.14 9.33
C VAL A 23 -1.24 7.50 8.69
N ASP A 24 -1.05 7.55 7.38
CA ASP A 24 -1.00 8.78 6.59
C ASP A 24 -1.49 8.51 5.17
N ALA A 25 -2.15 9.50 4.57
CA ALA A 25 -2.79 9.39 3.27
C ALA A 25 -2.69 10.68 2.46
N SER A 26 -2.44 10.54 1.17
CA SER A 26 -2.43 11.61 0.18
C SER A 26 -3.05 11.12 -1.12
N GLU A 27 -3.19 12.00 -2.10
CA GLU A 27 -3.79 11.71 -3.41
C GLU A 27 -3.16 10.48 -4.08
N PHE A 28 -1.83 10.33 -3.99
CA PHE A 28 -1.07 9.25 -4.64
C PHE A 28 -0.19 8.44 -3.71
N GLY A 29 -0.18 8.76 -2.41
CA GLY A 29 0.69 8.12 -1.43
C GLY A 29 -0.09 7.64 -0.23
N LEU A 30 0.24 6.46 0.26
CA LEU A 30 -0.33 5.89 1.47
C LEU A 30 0.78 5.36 2.37
N GLN A 31 0.69 5.62 3.66
CA GLN A 31 1.54 4.98 4.66
C GLN A 31 0.71 4.00 5.47
N LEU A 32 1.15 2.75 5.51
CA LEU A 32 0.54 1.68 6.29
C LEU A 32 1.46 1.23 7.41
N VAL A 33 0.87 0.74 8.50
CA VAL A 33 1.60 -0.05 9.50
C VAL A 33 1.19 -1.50 9.39
N THR A 34 2.18 -2.38 9.21
CA THR A 34 1.96 -3.83 9.06
C THR A 34 3.02 -4.62 9.81
N GLY A 35 2.62 -5.77 10.37
CA GLY A 35 3.54 -6.77 10.92
C GLY A 35 4.17 -7.67 9.86
N VAL A 36 3.70 -7.57 8.61
CA VAL A 36 4.21 -8.32 7.46
C VAL A 36 5.13 -7.43 6.64
N PRO A 37 6.42 -7.80 6.48
CA PRO A 37 7.33 -7.05 5.63
C PRO A 37 7.02 -7.30 4.16
N PHE A 38 6.52 -6.28 3.45
CA PHE A 38 6.37 -6.32 2.00
C PHE A 38 7.64 -5.81 1.31
N PRO A 39 8.35 -6.61 0.50
CA PRO A 39 9.54 -6.12 -0.19
C PRO A 39 9.28 -4.85 -1.03
N PRO A 40 10.26 -3.95 -1.18
CA PRO A 40 10.15 -2.84 -2.13
C PRO A 40 9.85 -3.37 -3.54
N HIS A 41 9.05 -2.61 -4.30
CA HIS A 41 8.54 -2.98 -5.62
C HIS A 41 7.46 -4.08 -5.65
N THR A 42 7.05 -4.62 -4.50
CA THR A 42 5.85 -5.46 -4.43
C THR A 42 4.61 -4.66 -4.83
N ARG A 43 3.79 -5.23 -5.71
CA ARG A 43 2.45 -4.71 -6.06
C ARG A 43 1.42 -5.25 -5.10
N LEU A 44 0.54 -4.39 -4.64
CA LEU A 44 -0.55 -4.70 -3.72
C LEU A 44 -1.86 -4.21 -4.31
N SER A 45 -2.89 -5.06 -4.26
CA SER A 45 -4.27 -4.62 -4.45
C SER A 45 -4.86 -4.29 -3.09
N LEU A 46 -5.38 -3.09 -2.94
CA LEU A 46 -5.87 -2.50 -1.71
C LEU A 46 -7.37 -2.37 -1.76
N ARG A 47 -8.01 -2.66 -0.62
CA ARG A 47 -9.38 -2.28 -0.33
C ARG A 47 -9.37 -1.38 0.89
N LEU A 48 -9.49 -0.07 0.66
CA LEU A 48 -9.46 0.94 1.72
C LEU A 48 -10.89 1.29 2.12
N ASP A 49 -11.17 1.22 3.42
CA ASP A 49 -12.38 1.78 4.02
C ASP A 49 -12.03 3.16 4.59
N PHE A 50 -12.64 4.21 4.07
CA PHE A 50 -12.45 5.57 4.55
C PHE A 50 -13.78 6.32 4.58
N GLY A 51 -14.15 6.82 5.76
CA GLY A 51 -15.40 7.59 5.92
C GLY A 51 -16.67 6.77 5.64
N GLY A 52 -16.60 5.43 5.68
CA GLY A 52 -17.69 4.54 5.30
C GLY A 52 -17.81 4.28 3.79
N GLU A 53 -16.89 4.82 2.99
CA GLU A 53 -16.75 4.51 1.56
C GLU A 53 -15.61 3.52 1.35
N LEU A 54 -15.80 2.59 0.41
CA LEU A 54 -14.82 1.58 0.06
C LEU A 54 -14.17 1.92 -1.28
N PHE A 55 -12.85 2.00 -1.29
CA PHE A 55 -12.03 2.28 -2.47
C PHE A 55 -11.17 1.05 -2.82
N ARG A 56 -11.15 0.69 -4.11
CA ARG A 56 -10.29 -0.33 -4.70
C ARG A 56 -9.15 0.35 -5.43
N LEU A 57 -7.95 0.22 -4.86
CA LEU A 57 -6.74 0.84 -5.37
C LEU A 57 -5.66 -0.20 -5.60
N ASP A 58 -4.79 0.02 -6.56
CA ASP A 58 -3.55 -0.74 -6.71
C ASP A 58 -2.38 0.15 -6.31
N ALA A 59 -1.32 -0.45 -5.76
CA ALA A 59 -0.17 0.30 -5.27
C ALA A 59 1.13 -0.49 -5.37
N ILE A 60 2.25 0.23 -5.38
CA ILE A 60 3.59 -0.34 -5.30
C ILE A 60 4.27 0.10 -4.02
N VAL A 61 4.89 -0.85 -3.32
CA VAL A 61 5.75 -0.56 -2.17
C VAL A 61 6.99 0.23 -2.61
N ARG A 62 7.19 1.42 -2.03
CA ARG A 62 8.33 2.30 -2.33
C ARG A 62 9.42 2.26 -1.28
N TRP A 63 9.05 2.12 -0.01
CA TRP A 63 10.00 2.08 1.10
C TRP A 63 9.45 1.32 2.29
N LEU A 64 10.38 0.85 3.13
CA LEU A 64 10.12 0.19 4.40
C LEU A 64 10.96 0.85 5.49
N LYS A 65 10.34 1.11 6.65
CA LYS A 65 11.05 1.64 7.82
C LYS A 65 10.45 1.06 9.10
N GLY A 66 11.07 0.01 9.62
CA GLY A 66 10.46 -0.80 10.68
C GLY A 66 9.16 -1.42 10.18
N ASN A 67 8.06 -1.18 10.89
CA ASN A 67 6.73 -1.68 10.52
C ASN A 67 5.97 -0.73 9.58
N ASN A 68 6.55 0.43 9.24
CA ASN A 68 5.94 1.37 8.33
C ASN A 68 6.28 1.01 6.88
N VAL A 69 5.26 1.03 6.04
CA VAL A 69 5.34 0.74 4.61
C VAL A 69 4.79 1.94 3.85
N GLY A 70 5.62 2.51 2.97
CA GLY A 70 5.19 3.56 2.06
C GLY A 70 4.76 2.99 0.72
N LEU A 71 3.55 3.33 0.31
CA LEU A 71 2.95 2.91 -0.94
C LEU A 71 2.78 4.09 -1.89
N LEU A 72 3.02 3.84 -3.17
CA LEU A 72 2.65 4.72 -4.28
C LEU A 72 1.43 4.11 -4.98
N LEU A 73 0.31 4.84 -4.98
CA LEU A 73 -0.94 4.44 -5.63
C LEU A 73 -0.79 4.51 -7.15
N ASP A 74 -1.38 3.55 -7.84
CA ASP A 74 -1.45 3.48 -9.30
C ASP A 74 -2.56 4.41 -9.83
N ASP A 75 -2.22 5.28 -10.75
CA ASP A 75 -3.15 6.26 -11.36
C ASP A 75 -4.14 5.61 -12.33
N MET A 76 -3.99 4.32 -12.60
CA MET A 76 -4.93 3.51 -13.37
C MET A 76 -5.85 2.67 -12.49
N SER A 77 -5.79 2.82 -11.15
CA SER A 77 -6.64 2.08 -10.23
C SER A 77 -8.13 2.37 -10.45
N GLN A 78 -8.98 1.37 -10.22
CA GLN A 78 -10.43 1.47 -10.44
C GLN A 78 -11.06 2.71 -9.78
N ASP A 79 -10.73 2.97 -8.52
CA ASP A 79 -11.36 4.04 -7.73
C ASP A 79 -10.44 5.25 -7.50
N ILE A 80 -9.37 5.42 -8.28
CA ILE A 80 -8.38 6.50 -8.05
C ILE A 80 -9.02 7.89 -8.13
N ASP A 81 -9.87 8.14 -9.11
CA ASP A 81 -10.53 9.43 -9.29
C ASP A 81 -11.43 9.78 -8.10
N ALA A 82 -12.12 8.77 -7.55
CA ALA A 82 -12.96 8.96 -6.36
C ALA A 82 -12.09 9.20 -5.11
N TRP A 83 -11.00 8.44 -4.96
CA TRP A 83 -10.04 8.60 -3.88
C TRP A 83 -9.38 9.99 -3.88
N VAL A 84 -8.90 10.47 -5.03
CA VAL A 84 -8.26 11.79 -5.14
C VAL A 84 -9.24 12.90 -4.74
N ARG A 85 -10.50 12.83 -5.17
CA ARG A 85 -11.53 13.79 -4.74
C ARG A 85 -11.79 13.74 -3.24
N CYS A 86 -11.84 12.54 -2.66
CA CYS A 86 -12.07 12.35 -1.23
C CYS A 86 -10.88 12.85 -0.39
N SER A 87 -9.65 12.50 -0.78
CA SER A 87 -8.41 12.95 -0.12
C SER A 87 -8.18 14.46 -0.21
N PHE A 88 -8.62 15.11 -1.30
CA PHE A 88 -8.60 16.57 -1.40
C PHE A 88 -9.52 17.25 -0.37
N LEU A 89 -10.70 16.66 -0.12
CA LEU A 89 -11.61 17.14 0.92
C LEU A 89 -11.04 16.99 2.34
N MET A 90 -10.15 16.00 2.57
CA MET A 90 -9.49 15.84 3.87
C MET A 90 -8.53 17.01 4.20
N ARG A 91 -7.86 17.58 3.19
CA ARG A 91 -6.93 18.71 3.37
C ARG A 91 -7.61 20.04 3.69
N THR A 92 -8.92 20.14 3.50
CA THR A 92 -9.67 21.39 3.75
C THR A 92 -10.29 21.46 5.15
N ILE A 93 -10.19 20.37 5.93
CA ILE A 93 -10.79 20.26 7.27
C ILE A 93 -9.70 20.08 8.37
N SER A 94 -8.42 20.11 7.99
CA SER A 94 -7.26 20.00 8.91
C SER A 94 -6.57 21.34 9.18
#